data_AF-A0A9N9N721-F1
#
_entry.id   AF-A0A9N9N721-F1
#
_cell.length_a   1.000
_cell.length_b   1.000
_cell.length_c   1.000
_cell.angle_alpha   90.00
_cell.angle_beta   90.00
_cell.angle_gamma   90.00
#
_symmetry.space_group_name_H-M   'P 1'
#
loop_
_entity.id
_entity.type
_entity.pdbx_description
1 polymer ?
#
loop_
_entity_poly.entity_id
_entity_poly.type
_entity_poly.pdbx_seq_one_letter_code
_entity_poly.pdbx_strand_id
1 'polypeptide(L)'
;MLIDTDLDRIKKYLKVDKQNLITKGVESVPSPVTNLRAYSSTVSHESFCEAVKDVFTNYYCNQFTNISERVNTTIVDVEFISKIPKVIEYCKEIKTWEWIYGQTPEFTLQLEKEFDWGYVKALFKSKNGFITAVTLTPLHLEYSNLFNALEDALEGRRYDEEEISNALNNARIHDVGSGSLIPISEVQRMINDLGKWIKEAL
;
A
#
# COMPACT_ATOMS: atom_id res chain seq x y z
N MET A 1 1.98 1.18 -21.42
CA MET A 1 2.37 0.22 -22.47
C MET A 1 3.60 -0.55 -21.99
N LEU A 2 3.60 -1.88 -22.02
CA LEU A 2 4.75 -2.71 -21.62
C LEU A 2 5.73 -2.83 -22.79
N ILE A 3 6.71 -1.93 -22.86
CA ILE A 3 7.69 -1.91 -23.96
C ILE A 3 8.83 -2.89 -23.67
N ASP A 4 9.50 -2.69 -22.53
CA ASP A 4 10.62 -3.49 -22.05
C ASP A 4 10.68 -3.45 -20.52
N THR A 5 9.62 -3.93 -19.88
CA THR A 5 9.49 -3.88 -18.43
C THR A 5 9.97 -5.19 -17.79
N ASP A 6 10.58 -5.09 -16.61
CA ASP A 6 10.89 -6.25 -15.77
C ASP A 6 9.59 -6.87 -15.24
N LEU A 7 9.09 -7.88 -15.95
CA LEU A 7 7.83 -8.54 -15.63
C LEU A 7 7.92 -9.35 -14.34
N ASP A 8 9.11 -9.79 -13.92
CA ASP A 8 9.28 -10.55 -12.68
C ASP A 8 9.19 -9.64 -11.46
N ARG A 9 9.71 -8.41 -11.54
CA ARG A 9 9.45 -7.37 -10.53
C ARG A 9 7.96 -7.05 -10.42
N ILE A 10 7.26 -6.85 -11.55
CA ILE A 10 5.82 -6.58 -11.53
C ILE A 10 5.07 -7.71 -10.83
N LYS A 11 5.34 -8.97 -11.19
CA LYS A 11 4.71 -10.13 -10.53
C LYS A 11 4.93 -10.12 -9.02
N LYS A 12 6.11 -9.74 -8.56
CA LYS A 12 6.42 -9.65 -7.12
C LYS A 12 5.53 -8.63 -6.42
N TYR A 13 5.30 -7.45 -7.00
CA TYR A 13 4.48 -6.40 -6.40
C TYR A 13 2.97 -6.68 -6.48
N LEU A 14 2.53 -7.43 -7.49
CA LEU A 14 1.10 -7.77 -7.66
C LEU A 14 0.69 -9.03 -6.88
N LYS A 15 1.65 -9.78 -6.35
CA LYS A 15 1.38 -10.99 -5.55
C LYS A 15 1.01 -10.59 -4.13
N VAL A 16 -0.28 -10.67 -3.80
CA VAL A 16 -0.79 -10.55 -2.43
C VAL A 16 -1.06 -11.95 -1.89
N ASP A 17 -0.65 -12.21 -0.64
CA ASP A 17 -1.08 -13.42 0.06
C ASP A 17 -2.53 -13.27 0.52
N LYS A 18 -3.46 -13.72 -0.33
CA LYS A 18 -4.90 -13.50 -0.14
C LYS A 18 -5.51 -14.37 0.96
N GLN A 19 -4.83 -15.39 1.47
CA GLN A 19 -5.45 -16.38 2.37
C GLN A 19 -6.02 -15.74 3.65
N ASN A 20 -5.42 -14.62 4.05
CA ASN A 20 -5.68 -13.95 5.31
C ASN A 20 -6.38 -12.59 5.15
N LEU A 21 -6.65 -12.14 3.92
CA LEU A 21 -7.19 -10.82 3.61
C LEU A 21 -8.59 -10.92 2.99
N ILE A 22 -9.59 -10.41 3.72
CA ILE A 22 -10.99 -10.33 3.26
C ILE A 22 -11.31 -8.87 2.95
N THR A 23 -11.64 -8.55 1.69
CA THR A 23 -11.93 -7.17 1.26
C THR A 23 -13.22 -7.08 0.44
N LYS A 24 -13.87 -5.92 0.49
CA LYS A 24 -15.02 -5.59 -0.38
C LYS A 24 -14.61 -5.01 -1.75
N GLY A 25 -13.31 -4.90 -2.02
CA GLY A 25 -12.80 -4.39 -3.29
C GLY A 25 -13.09 -5.29 -4.48
N VAL A 26 -13.10 -4.71 -5.69
CA VAL A 26 -13.18 -5.47 -6.94
C VAL A 26 -11.83 -6.15 -7.16
N GLU A 27 -11.84 -7.48 -7.28
CA GLU A 27 -10.61 -8.22 -7.55
C GLU A 27 -10.05 -7.87 -8.93
N SER A 28 -8.72 -7.73 -9.02
CA SER A 28 -8.03 -7.60 -10.29
C SER A 28 -8.15 -8.90 -11.09
N VAL A 29 -8.41 -8.79 -12.39
CA VAL A 29 -8.45 -9.94 -13.31
C VAL A 29 -7.02 -10.25 -13.77
N PRO A 30 -6.41 -11.37 -13.35
CA PRO A 30 -5.08 -11.73 -13.81
C PRO A 30 -5.12 -12.01 -15.30
N SER A 31 -4.21 -11.38 -16.06
CA SER A 31 -4.08 -11.58 -17.50
C SER A 31 -2.63 -11.88 -17.85
N PRO A 32 -2.36 -12.78 -18.80
CA PRO A 32 -1.01 -12.99 -19.31
C PRO A 32 -0.55 -11.70 -20.01
N VAL A 33 0.63 -11.23 -19.65
CA VAL A 33 1.24 -10.01 -20.21
C VAL A 33 2.59 -10.35 -20.83
N THR A 34 2.98 -9.57 -21.83
CA THR A 34 4.28 -9.69 -22.49
C THR A 34 4.78 -8.30 -22.92
N ASN A 35 6.08 -8.18 -23.11
CA ASN A 35 6.71 -6.95 -23.60
C ASN A 35 6.62 -6.87 -25.13
N LEU A 36 6.48 -5.66 -25.66
CA LEU A 36 6.55 -5.44 -27.12
C LEU A 36 7.89 -5.89 -27.71
N ARG A 37 8.99 -5.76 -26.95
CA ARG A 37 10.31 -6.24 -27.37
C ARG A 37 10.42 -7.74 -27.60
N ALA A 38 9.48 -8.55 -27.10
CA ALA A 38 9.41 -9.97 -27.44
C ALA A 38 9.04 -10.21 -28.91
N TYR A 39 8.38 -9.23 -29.55
CA TYR A 39 7.97 -9.31 -30.95
C TYR A 39 8.83 -8.47 -31.89
N SER A 40 9.38 -7.35 -31.38
CA SER A 40 10.28 -6.50 -32.15
C SER A 40 11.34 -5.87 -31.25
N SER A 41 12.58 -6.34 -31.37
CA SER A 41 13.71 -5.92 -30.54
C SER A 41 14.12 -4.46 -30.74
N THR A 42 13.70 -3.83 -31.84
CA THR A 42 14.04 -2.44 -32.18
C THR A 42 13.08 -1.43 -31.55
N VAL A 43 11.97 -1.86 -30.96
CA VAL A 43 10.99 -0.95 -30.36
C VAL A 43 11.61 -0.25 -29.16
N SER A 44 11.59 1.08 -29.20
CA SER A 44 11.96 1.97 -28.10
C SER A 44 10.73 2.75 -27.61
N HIS A 45 10.87 3.42 -26.46
CA HIS A 45 9.86 4.34 -25.97
C HIS A 45 9.58 5.46 -26.98
N GLU A 46 10.64 6.03 -27.56
CA GLU A 46 10.57 7.10 -28.56
C GLU A 46 9.85 6.64 -29.82
N SER A 47 10.25 5.50 -30.40
CA SER A 47 9.62 4.99 -31.63
C SER A 47 8.14 4.66 -31.42
N PHE A 48 7.77 4.19 -30.22
CA PHE A 48 6.38 3.95 -29.86
C PHE A 48 5.59 5.26 -29.77
N CYS A 49 6.12 6.27 -29.08
CA CYS A 49 5.48 7.58 -28.96
C CYS A 49 5.30 8.26 -30.32
N GLU A 50 6.30 8.16 -31.21
CA GLU A 50 6.20 8.64 -32.59
C GLU A 50 5.12 7.92 -33.38
N ALA A 51 5.08 6.59 -33.33
CA ALA A 51 4.05 5.81 -34.01
C ALA A 51 2.62 6.17 -33.54
N VAL A 52 2.43 6.35 -32.22
CA VAL A 52 1.13 6.77 -31.67
C VAL A 52 0.76 8.17 -32.15
N LYS A 53 1.70 9.12 -32.13
CA LYS A 53 1.49 10.49 -32.62
C LYS A 53 1.12 10.50 -34.11
N ASP A 54 1.79 9.69 -34.92
CA ASP A 54 1.53 9.63 -36.36
C ASP A 54 0.15 9.05 -36.67
N VAL A 55 -0.24 7.97 -35.97
CA VAL A 55 -1.59 7.39 -36.09
C VAL A 55 -2.66 8.39 -35.64
N PHE A 56 -2.45 9.06 -34.51
CA PHE A 56 -3.37 10.10 -34.00
C PHE A 56 -3.53 11.24 -35.02
N THR A 57 -2.41 11.76 -35.54
CA THR A 57 -2.40 12.85 -36.52
C THR A 57 -3.11 12.44 -37.81
N ASN A 58 -2.82 11.23 -38.32
CA ASN A 58 -3.46 10.76 -39.54
C ASN A 58 -4.97 10.57 -39.37
N TYR A 59 -5.40 10.04 -38.22
CA TYR A 59 -6.81 9.81 -37.94
C TYR A 59 -7.58 11.12 -37.78
N TYR A 60 -7.05 12.10 -37.05
CA TYR A 60 -7.79 13.32 -36.70
C TYR A 60 -7.49 14.54 -37.60
N CYS A 61 -6.26 14.71 -38.08
CA CYS A 61 -5.87 15.91 -38.84
C CYS A 61 -6.01 15.71 -40.35
N ASN A 62 -5.55 14.56 -40.88
CA ASN A 62 -5.60 14.32 -42.32
C ASN A 62 -7.02 13.99 -42.83
N GLN A 63 -7.86 13.35 -42.01
CA GLN A 63 -9.23 13.01 -42.43
C GLN A 63 -10.24 14.16 -42.29
N PHE A 64 -10.01 15.13 -41.39
CA PHE A 64 -11.05 16.10 -41.02
C PHE A 64 -10.71 17.56 -41.34
N THR A 65 -9.44 17.94 -41.51
CA THR A 65 -9.09 19.38 -41.54
C THR A 65 -8.21 19.82 -42.71
N ASN A 66 -7.72 18.94 -43.60
CA ASN A 66 -6.80 19.31 -44.70
C ASN A 66 -5.58 20.16 -44.21
N ILE A 67 -5.22 20.03 -42.93
CA ILE A 67 -4.07 20.73 -42.35
C ILE A 67 -2.83 19.90 -42.66
N SER A 68 -1.96 20.42 -43.53
CA SER A 68 -0.68 19.82 -43.90
C SER A 68 0.46 20.08 -42.90
N GLU A 69 0.19 20.81 -41.82
CA GLU A 69 1.19 21.16 -40.81
C GLU A 69 1.41 20.01 -39.83
N ARG A 70 2.70 19.76 -39.52
CA ARG A 70 3.10 18.81 -38.48
C ARG A 70 2.51 19.24 -37.15
N VAL A 71 1.88 18.30 -36.44
CA VAL A 71 1.37 18.54 -35.08
C VAL A 71 2.56 18.91 -34.18
N ASN A 72 2.50 20.12 -33.62
CA ASN A 72 3.51 20.60 -32.68
C ASN A 72 3.38 19.85 -31.35
N THR A 73 4.51 19.38 -30.82
CA THR A 73 4.60 18.76 -29.51
C THR A 73 5.13 19.76 -28.49
N THR A 74 4.46 19.87 -27.35
CA THR A 74 4.95 20.65 -26.20
C THR A 74 5.58 19.71 -25.19
N ILE A 75 6.83 19.99 -24.80
CA ILE A 75 7.49 19.26 -23.70
C ILE A 75 6.94 19.81 -22.38
N VAL A 76 6.37 18.93 -21.57
CA VAL A 76 5.85 19.25 -20.23
C VAL A 76 6.81 18.67 -19.20
N ASP A 77 7.78 19.48 -18.79
CA ASP A 77 8.77 19.13 -17.77
C ASP A 77 8.44 19.74 -16.40
N VAL A 78 9.31 19.51 -15.42
CA VAL A 78 9.14 20.02 -14.05
C VAL A 78 9.11 21.55 -14.02
N GLU A 79 9.89 22.22 -14.87
CA GLU A 79 9.93 23.68 -14.92
C GLU A 79 8.62 24.24 -15.48
N PHE A 80 8.11 23.66 -16.58
CA PHE A 80 6.81 23.99 -17.14
C PHE A 80 5.69 23.78 -16.12
N ILE A 81 5.68 22.63 -15.45
CA ILE A 81 4.68 22.29 -14.43
C ILE A 81 4.74 23.28 -13.25
N SER A 82 5.93 23.68 -12.82
CA SER A 82 6.11 24.61 -11.70
C SER A 82 5.47 25.99 -11.93
N LYS A 83 5.20 26.34 -13.18
CA LYS A 83 4.54 27.58 -13.58
C LYS A 83 3.00 27.49 -13.52
N ILE A 84 2.44 26.31 -13.22
CA ILE A 84 0.99 26.08 -13.16
C ILE A 84 0.59 25.76 -11.71
N PRO A 85 0.14 26.75 -10.92
CA PRO A 85 -0.15 26.59 -9.49
C PRO A 85 -1.09 25.41 -9.18
N LYS A 86 -2.14 25.24 -10.00
CA LYS A 86 -3.12 24.17 -9.83
C LYS A 86 -2.50 22.77 -9.98
N VAL A 87 -1.51 22.60 -10.87
CA VAL A 87 -0.83 21.30 -11.02
C VAL A 87 0.05 21.02 -9.80
N ILE A 88 0.70 22.05 -9.24
CA ILE A 88 1.48 21.90 -7.99
C ILE A 88 0.56 21.48 -6.83
N GLU A 89 -0.62 22.10 -6.71
CA GLU A 89 -1.62 21.72 -5.71
C GLU A 89 -2.03 20.26 -5.87
N TYR A 90 -2.39 19.83 -7.08
CA TYR A 90 -2.71 18.42 -7.33
C TYR A 90 -1.53 17.49 -7.06
N CYS A 91 -0.31 17.85 -7.42
CA CYS A 91 0.88 17.05 -7.12
C CYS A 91 1.11 16.86 -5.61
N LYS A 92 0.70 17.82 -4.78
CA LYS A 92 0.73 17.68 -3.32
C LYS A 92 -0.41 16.77 -2.86
N GLU A 93 -1.61 16.98 -3.39
CA GLU A 93 -2.80 16.19 -3.05
C GLU A 93 -2.63 14.71 -3.35
N ILE A 94 -2.17 14.34 -4.56
CA ILE A 94 -2.03 12.92 -4.95
C ILE A 94 -0.97 12.15 -4.15
N LYS A 95 -0.16 12.85 -3.35
CA LYS A 95 0.86 12.28 -2.47
C LYS A 95 0.39 12.16 -1.02
N THR A 96 -0.78 12.66 -0.67
CA THR A 96 -1.30 12.55 0.69
C THR A 96 -1.75 11.14 1.00
N TRP A 97 -1.74 10.78 2.28
CA TRP A 97 -2.26 9.49 2.75
C TRP A 97 -3.73 9.31 2.36
N GLU A 98 -4.51 10.38 2.52
CA GLU A 98 -5.93 10.44 2.24
C GLU A 98 -6.22 10.19 0.76
N TRP A 99 -5.31 10.56 -0.15
CA TRP A 99 -5.44 10.23 -1.56
C TRP A 99 -4.97 8.80 -1.89
N ILE A 100 -3.76 8.45 -1.45
CA ILE A 100 -3.14 7.16 -1.82
C ILE A 100 -3.93 5.99 -1.20
N TYR A 101 -4.35 6.11 0.06
CA TYR A 101 -4.96 5.03 0.84
C TYR A 101 -6.37 5.36 1.35
N GLY A 102 -6.80 6.62 1.33
CA GLY A 102 -8.13 6.99 1.83
C GLY A 102 -9.30 6.42 1.04
N GLN A 103 -9.05 5.94 -0.20
CA GLN A 103 -10.04 5.22 -1.01
C GLN A 103 -9.96 3.69 -0.84
N THR A 104 -9.10 3.19 0.05
CA THR A 104 -8.97 1.75 0.31
C THR A 104 -10.29 1.22 0.87
N PRO A 105 -10.94 0.25 0.18
CA PRO A 105 -12.17 -0.36 0.67
C PRO A 105 -11.96 -1.01 2.04
N GLU A 106 -13.06 -1.18 2.77
CA GLU A 106 -13.02 -1.91 4.02
C GLU A 106 -12.44 -3.32 3.82
N PHE A 107 -11.49 -3.70 4.66
CA PHE A 107 -10.92 -5.03 4.69
C PHE A 107 -10.70 -5.53 6.13
N THR A 108 -10.58 -6.84 6.25
CA THR A 108 -10.19 -7.55 7.45
C THR A 108 -8.96 -8.40 7.16
N LEU A 109 -7.90 -8.22 7.95
CA LEU A 109 -6.67 -9.02 7.88
C LEU A 109 -6.57 -9.89 9.14
N GLN A 110 -6.40 -11.19 8.96
CA GLN A 110 -6.18 -12.14 10.04
C GLN A 110 -4.73 -12.63 10.04
N LEU A 111 -4.01 -12.42 11.13
CA LEU A 111 -2.63 -12.87 11.30
C LEU A 111 -2.55 -13.85 12.47
N GLU A 112 -1.75 -14.89 12.31
CA GLU A 112 -1.54 -15.93 13.32
C GLU A 112 -0.04 -16.24 13.40
N LYS A 113 0.53 -16.27 14.61
CA LYS A 113 1.94 -16.59 14.83
C LYS A 113 2.16 -17.22 16.21
N GLU A 114 3.04 -18.21 16.24
CA GLU A 114 3.56 -18.80 17.46
C GLU A 114 4.90 -18.13 17.80
N PHE A 115 4.97 -17.50 18.97
CA PHE A 115 6.19 -16.94 19.55
C PHE A 115 6.72 -17.86 20.65
N ASP A 116 7.98 -17.67 21.07
CA ASP A 116 8.58 -18.41 22.18
C ASP A 116 7.78 -18.29 23.49
N TRP A 117 7.04 -17.18 23.65
CA TRP A 117 6.23 -16.85 24.82
C TRP A 117 4.74 -17.16 24.63
N GLY A 118 4.34 -17.68 23.46
CA GLY A 118 2.98 -18.14 23.22
C GLY A 118 2.43 -17.82 21.84
N TYR A 119 1.25 -18.39 21.58
CA TYR A 119 0.52 -18.19 20.34
C TYR A 119 -0.34 -16.92 20.39
N VAL A 120 -0.33 -16.16 19.30
CA VAL A 120 -1.14 -14.94 19.14
C VAL A 120 -1.89 -14.97 17.82
N LYS A 121 -3.18 -14.64 17.91
CA LYS A 121 -4.03 -14.33 16.76
C LYS A 121 -4.38 -12.85 16.76
N ALA A 122 -4.17 -12.17 15.64
CA ALA A 122 -4.51 -10.77 15.45
C ALA A 122 -5.53 -10.62 14.32
N LEU A 123 -6.58 -9.84 14.56
CA LEU A 123 -7.61 -9.50 13.58
C LEU A 123 -7.65 -7.99 13.42
N PHE A 124 -7.22 -7.49 12.28
CA PHE A 124 -7.26 -6.07 11.94
C PHE A 124 -8.47 -5.78 11.06
N LYS A 125 -9.22 -4.74 11.39
CA LYS A 125 -10.21 -4.13 10.49
C LYS A 125 -9.72 -2.75 10.10
N SER A 126 -9.72 -2.47 8.80
CA SER A 126 -9.26 -1.20 8.26
C SER A 126 -10.25 -0.66 7.24
N LYS A 127 -10.40 0.66 7.22
CA LYS A 127 -11.22 1.39 6.27
C LYS A 127 -10.56 2.73 5.97
N ASN A 128 -10.49 3.11 4.70
CA ASN A 128 -9.87 4.36 4.25
C ASN A 128 -8.40 4.50 4.70
N GLY A 129 -7.68 3.38 4.87
CA GLY A 129 -6.30 3.37 5.36
C GLY A 129 -6.15 3.64 6.86
N PHE A 130 -7.23 3.55 7.65
CA PHE A 130 -7.18 3.67 9.11
C PHE A 130 -7.68 2.38 9.76
N ILE A 131 -7.04 2.02 10.88
CA ILE A 131 -7.44 0.90 11.73
C ILE A 131 -8.74 1.29 12.45
N THR A 132 -9.82 0.59 12.14
CA THR A 132 -11.12 0.82 12.78
C THR A 132 -11.37 -0.09 13.97
N ALA A 133 -10.70 -1.24 14.02
CA ALA A 133 -10.70 -2.15 15.16
C ALA A 133 -9.50 -3.11 15.08
N VAL A 134 -8.99 -3.51 16.23
CA VAL A 134 -8.00 -4.60 16.36
C VAL A 134 -8.50 -5.56 17.42
N THR A 135 -8.34 -6.86 17.18
CA THR A 135 -8.55 -7.89 18.21
C THR A 135 -7.34 -8.79 18.25
N LEU A 136 -6.65 -8.81 19.39
CA LEU A 136 -5.49 -9.61 19.69
C LEU A 136 -5.88 -10.66 20.73
N THR A 137 -5.92 -11.92 20.31
CA THR A 137 -6.27 -13.05 21.17
C THR A 137 -5.00 -13.79 21.59
N PRO A 138 -4.54 -13.66 22.85
CA PRO A 138 -3.47 -14.50 23.39
C PRO A 138 -3.99 -15.89 23.75
N LEU A 139 -3.11 -16.89 23.70
CA LEU A 139 -3.41 -18.23 24.25
C LEU A 139 -3.52 -18.22 25.78
N HIS A 140 -2.70 -17.41 26.46
CA HIS A 140 -2.68 -17.29 27.91
C HIS A 140 -3.45 -16.05 28.37
N LEU A 141 -4.47 -16.24 29.21
CA LEU A 141 -5.35 -15.17 29.72
C LEU A 141 -4.63 -14.17 30.63
N GLU A 142 -3.45 -14.51 31.14
CA GLU A 142 -2.65 -13.61 32.00
C GLU A 142 -2.16 -12.35 31.28
N TYR A 143 -2.11 -12.39 29.94
CA TYR A 143 -1.70 -11.25 29.12
C TYR A 143 -2.87 -10.38 28.66
N SER A 144 -4.13 -10.71 28.97
CA SER A 144 -5.30 -10.02 28.41
C SER A 144 -5.28 -8.50 28.63
N ASN A 145 -4.83 -8.00 29.78
CA ASN A 145 -4.73 -6.55 30.03
C ASN A 145 -3.70 -5.86 29.13
N LEU A 146 -2.57 -6.51 28.87
CA LEU A 146 -1.54 -6.00 27.96
C LEU A 146 -2.12 -5.91 26.54
N PHE A 147 -2.75 -6.98 26.07
CA PHE A 147 -3.32 -7.03 24.72
C PHE A 147 -4.45 -6.00 24.54
N ASN A 148 -5.34 -5.83 25.52
CA ASN A 148 -6.37 -4.77 25.49
C ASN A 148 -5.74 -3.37 25.38
N ALA A 149 -4.67 -3.09 26.15
CA ALA A 149 -3.99 -1.79 26.07
C ALA A 149 -3.32 -1.56 24.70
N LEU A 150 -2.86 -2.63 24.03
CA LEU A 150 -2.30 -2.55 22.67
C LEU A 150 -3.40 -2.35 21.62
N GLU A 151 -4.55 -3.02 21.76
CA GLU A 151 -5.72 -2.81 20.90
C GLU A 151 -6.15 -1.34 20.94
N ASP A 152 -6.37 -0.79 22.14
CA ASP A 152 -6.76 0.61 22.37
C ASP A 152 -5.75 1.60 21.77
N ALA A 153 -4.45 1.27 21.80
CA ALA A 153 -3.40 2.12 21.25
C ALA A 153 -3.42 2.16 19.71
N LEU A 154 -3.82 1.06 19.07
CA LEU A 154 -3.83 0.87 17.61
C LEU A 154 -5.10 1.41 16.96
N GLU A 155 -6.23 1.41 17.67
CA GLU A 155 -7.49 1.91 17.11
C GLU A 155 -7.41 3.40 16.71
N GLY A 156 -7.93 3.71 15.52
CA GLY A 156 -7.91 5.05 14.94
C GLY A 156 -6.58 5.47 14.32
N ARG A 157 -5.52 4.66 14.43
CA ARG A 157 -4.22 4.93 13.79
C ARG A 157 -4.25 4.62 12.30
N ARG A 158 -3.32 5.22 11.56
CA ARG A 158 -3.12 4.86 10.16
C ARG A 158 -2.63 3.42 10.06
N TYR A 159 -3.10 2.74 9.02
CA TYR A 159 -2.66 1.40 8.69
C TYR A 159 -1.32 1.47 7.95
N ASP A 160 -0.28 1.91 8.66
CA ASP A 160 1.09 1.98 8.16
C ASP A 160 2.10 1.53 9.21
N GLU A 161 3.26 1.11 8.73
CA GLU A 161 4.32 0.53 9.54
C GLU A 161 4.81 1.48 10.67
N GLU A 162 4.96 2.77 10.36
CA GLU A 162 5.54 3.74 11.30
C GLU A 162 4.54 4.07 12.40
N GLU A 163 3.29 4.37 12.06
CA GLU A 163 2.24 4.69 13.04
C GLU A 163 1.90 3.50 13.94
N ILE A 164 1.85 2.28 13.40
CA ILE A 164 1.63 1.06 14.20
C ILE A 164 2.79 0.85 15.18
N SER A 165 4.04 0.97 14.70
CA SER A 165 5.22 0.82 15.57
C SER A 165 5.24 1.87 16.68
N ASN A 166 4.91 3.12 16.35
CA ASN A 166 4.83 4.20 17.32
C ASN A 166 3.70 3.99 18.33
N ALA A 167 2.55 3.50 17.90
CA ALA A 167 1.42 3.19 18.78
C ALA A 167 1.76 2.09 19.78
N LEU A 168 2.37 1.00 19.32
CA LEU A 168 2.79 -0.12 20.18
C LEU A 168 3.82 0.31 21.23
N ASN A 169 4.81 1.12 20.84
CA ASN A 169 5.86 1.58 21.75
C ASN A 169 5.36 2.60 22.80
N ASN A 170 4.33 3.38 22.47
CA ASN A 170 3.76 4.40 23.37
C ASN A 170 2.52 3.92 24.11
N ALA A 171 2.15 2.65 23.96
CA ALA A 171 1.00 2.07 24.65
C ALA A 171 1.17 2.26 26.17
N ARG A 172 0.19 2.90 26.79
CA ARG A 172 0.21 3.16 28.23
C ARG A 172 -0.19 1.88 28.96
N ILE A 173 0.81 1.08 29.30
CA ILE A 173 0.62 -0.13 30.12
C ILE A 173 0.43 0.32 31.57
N HIS A 174 -0.75 0.87 31.87
CA HIS A 174 -1.16 1.12 33.24
C HIS A 174 -1.65 -0.20 33.83
N ASP A 175 -0.95 -0.69 34.85
CA ASP A 175 -1.28 -1.90 35.61
C ASP A 175 -1.31 -3.20 34.79
N VAL A 176 -0.13 -3.85 34.69
CA VAL A 176 -0.09 -5.28 34.98
C VAL A 176 -0.47 -5.38 36.46
N GLY A 177 -1.78 -5.44 36.73
CA GLY A 177 -2.34 -5.29 38.07
C GLY A 177 -1.54 -6.07 39.10
N SER A 178 -1.44 -5.49 40.29
CA SER A 178 -0.73 -5.89 41.53
C SER A 178 -0.79 -7.37 42.00
N GLY A 179 -1.13 -8.32 41.13
CA GLY A 179 -0.97 -9.77 41.29
C GLY A 179 -0.46 -10.54 40.06
N SER A 180 -0.04 -9.89 38.97
CA SER A 180 0.54 -10.59 37.79
C SER A 180 2.07 -10.48 37.76
N LEU A 181 2.73 -11.64 37.72
CA LEU A 181 4.16 -11.89 37.94
C LEU A 181 5.05 -11.60 36.71
N ILE A 182 4.59 -10.80 35.74
CA ILE A 182 5.34 -10.63 34.48
C ILE A 182 6.38 -9.51 34.62
N PRO A 183 7.68 -9.79 34.46
CA PRO A 183 8.73 -8.77 34.47
C PRO A 183 8.52 -7.74 33.35
N ILE A 184 8.77 -6.47 33.64
CA ILE A 184 8.69 -5.36 32.65
C ILE A 184 9.55 -5.63 31.41
N SER A 185 10.71 -6.28 31.58
CA SER A 185 11.58 -6.68 30.47
C SER A 185 10.94 -7.68 29.51
N GLU A 186 10.09 -8.56 30.03
CA GLU A 186 9.38 -9.56 29.22
C GLU A 186 8.25 -8.92 28.44
N VAL A 187 7.49 -8.02 29.08
CA VAL A 187 6.47 -7.18 28.41
C VAL A 187 7.08 -6.39 27.25
N GLN A 188 8.22 -5.74 27.47
CA GLN A 188 8.89 -4.99 26.40
C GLN A 188 9.37 -5.89 25.25
N ARG A 189 9.86 -7.10 25.56
CA ARG A 189 10.25 -8.08 24.55
C ARG A 189 9.04 -8.48 23.70
N MET A 190 7.90 -8.78 24.33
CA MET A 190 6.67 -9.15 23.63
C MET A 190 6.19 -8.03 22.69
N ILE A 191 6.20 -6.77 23.15
CA ILE A 191 5.82 -5.62 22.32
C ILE A 191 6.74 -5.49 21.10
N ASN A 192 8.05 -5.65 21.28
CA ASN A 192 9.01 -5.60 20.18
C ASN A 192 8.78 -6.75 19.17
N ASP A 193 8.54 -7.97 19.68
CA ASP A 193 8.27 -9.15 18.84
C ASP A 193 6.97 -8.98 18.04
N LEU A 194 5.91 -8.47 18.69
CA LEU A 194 4.62 -8.16 18.05
C LEU A 194 4.77 -7.05 17.00
N GLY A 195 5.45 -5.96 17.32
CA GLY A 195 5.68 -4.86 16.38
C GLY A 195 6.47 -5.31 15.16
N LYS A 196 7.52 -6.11 15.34
CA LYS A 196 8.28 -6.70 14.23
C LYS A 196 7.41 -7.63 13.39
N TRP A 197 6.61 -8.48 14.02
CA TRP A 197 5.73 -9.40 13.32
C TRP A 197 4.65 -8.69 12.49
N ILE A 198 3.97 -7.70 13.08
CA ILE A 198 2.95 -6.93 12.37
C ILE A 198 3.58 -6.19 11.19
N LYS A 199 4.77 -5.60 11.38
CA LYS A 199 5.54 -4.96 10.29
C LYS A 199 5.87 -5.92 9.14
N GLU A 200 6.24 -7.16 9.42
CA GLU A 200 6.52 -8.16 8.36
C GLU A 200 5.26 -8.58 7.59
N ALA A 201 4.07 -8.35 8.16
CA ALA A 201 2.79 -8.75 7.59
C ALA A 201 2.05 -7.63 6.83
N LEU A 202 2.52 -6.38 6.94
CA LEU A 202 2.01 -5.20 6.21
C LEU A 202 2.74 -5.03 4.87
#